data_AF-X0PA66-F1
#
_entry.id   AF-X0PA66-F1
#
_cell.length_a   1.000
_cell.length_b   1.000
_cell.length_c   1.000
_cell.angle_alpha   90.00
_cell.angle_beta   90.00
_cell.angle_gamma   90.00
#
_symmetry.space_group_name_H-M   'P 1'
#
loop_
_entity.id
_entity.type
_entity.pdbx_description
1 polymer ?
#
loop_
_entity_poly.entity_id
_entity_poly.type
_entity_poly.pdbx_seq_one_letter_code
_entity_poly.pdbx_strand_id
1 'polypeptide(L)'
;MFENNSNYDLFQRLHPHGFSEAMVAHYAKDELKRRAANGDGEAKMLLAIRESELREEDQSIKRGPIQNIKNSVPTLKFIFRLRLS
;
A
#
# COMPACT_ATOMS: atom_id res chain seq x y z
N MET A 1 21.07 -14.33 -2.58
CA MET A 1 20.71 -14.47 -4.01
C MET A 1 20.41 -13.14 -4.73
N PHE A 2 20.36 -11.98 -4.06
CA PHE A 2 20.16 -10.68 -4.76
C PHE A 2 21.43 -9.86 -4.97
N GLU A 3 22.58 -10.31 -4.45
CA GLU A 3 23.86 -9.62 -4.53
C GLU A 3 24.33 -9.38 -5.98
N ASN A 4 23.93 -10.26 -6.92
CA ASN A 4 24.28 -10.16 -8.34
C ASN A 4 23.25 -9.39 -9.20
N ASN A 5 22.14 -8.94 -8.63
CA ASN A 5 21.15 -8.20 -9.42
C ASN A 5 21.62 -6.76 -9.64
N SER A 6 21.34 -6.25 -10.84
CA SER A 6 21.55 -4.84 -11.16
C SER A 6 20.67 -3.97 -10.25
N ASN A 7 21.10 -2.74 -9.98
CA ASN A 7 20.32 -1.77 -9.20
C ASN A 7 18.92 -1.56 -9.81
N TYR A 8 18.83 -1.62 -11.14
CA TYR A 8 17.57 -1.48 -11.87
C TYR A 8 16.63 -2.69 -11.67
N ASP A 9 17.15 -3.91 -11.64
CA ASP A 9 16.34 -5.12 -11.37
C ASP A 9 15.78 -5.12 -9.95
N LEU A 10 16.55 -4.58 -9.00
CA LEU A 10 16.07 -4.38 -7.63
C LEU A 10 14.94 -3.35 -7.60
N PHE A 11 15.06 -2.26 -8.36
CA PHE A 11 14.02 -1.23 -8.45
C PHE A 11 12.72 -1.74 -9.06
N GLN A 12 12.77 -2.54 -10.14
CA GLN A 12 11.55 -3.12 -10.72
C GLN A 12 10.78 -3.97 -9.71
N ARG A 13 11.50 -4.69 -8.85
CA ARG A 13 10.90 -5.53 -7.79
C ARG A 13 10.37 -4.73 -6.60
N LEU A 14 10.59 -3.42 -6.52
CA LEU A 14 9.99 -2.56 -5.49
C LEU A 14 8.49 -2.27 -5.73
N HIS A 15 7.94 -2.68 -6.88
CA HIS A 15 6.53 -2.56 -7.21
C HIS A 15 5.83 -3.93 -7.09
N PRO A 16 5.37 -4.32 -5.89
CA PRO A 16 4.65 -5.57 -5.74
C PRO A 16 3.25 -5.45 -6.33
N HIS A 17 2.86 -6.39 -7.19
CA HIS A 17 1.49 -6.54 -7.69
C HIS A 17 0.63 -7.44 -6.78
N GLY A 18 1.26 -8.19 -5.86
CA GLY A 18 0.59 -9.09 -4.93
C GLY A 18 1.30 -9.29 -3.60
N PHE A 19 0.66 -10.01 -2.67
CA PHE A 19 1.18 -10.23 -1.31
C PHE A 19 2.49 -11.03 -1.28
N SER A 20 2.63 -12.04 -2.15
CA SER A 20 3.85 -12.84 -2.28
C SER A 20 5.05 -12.02 -2.74
N GLU A 21 4.80 -10.99 -3.56
CA GLU A 21 5.84 -10.10 -4.07
C GLU A 21 6.21 -9.01 -3.05
N ALA A 22 5.35 -8.72 -2.08
CA ALA A 22 5.63 -7.72 -1.04
C ALA A 22 6.85 -8.07 -0.18
N MET A 23 7.05 -9.36 0.12
CA MET A 23 8.25 -9.83 0.83
C MET A 23 9.52 -9.61 0.01
N VAL A 24 9.44 -9.85 -1.30
CA VAL A 24 10.56 -9.64 -2.23
C VAL A 24 10.87 -8.15 -2.38
N ALA A 25 9.84 -7.32 -2.48
CA ALA A 25 9.97 -5.86 -2.53
C ALA A 25 10.62 -5.30 -1.27
N HIS A 26 10.27 -5.83 -0.09
CA HIS A 26 10.90 -5.44 1.17
C HIS A 26 12.40 -5.76 1.16
N TYR A 27 12.75 -6.98 0.74
CA TYR A 27 14.15 -7.40 0.67
C TYR A 27 14.95 -6.59 -0.36
N ALA A 28 14.37 -6.31 -1.53
CA ALA A 28 14.99 -5.48 -2.56
C ALA A 28 15.24 -4.04 -2.07
N LYS A 29 14.31 -3.48 -1.29
CA LYS A 29 14.45 -2.16 -0.68
C LYS A 29 15.59 -2.11 0.34
N ASP A 30 15.72 -3.14 1.17
CA ASP A 30 16.80 -3.21 2.16
C ASP A 30 18.18 -3.35 1.52
N GLU A 31 18.27 -4.12 0.44
CA GLU A 31 19.51 -4.25 -0.34
C GLU A 31 19.88 -2.92 -1.03
N LEU A 32 18.93 -2.21 -1.62
CA LEU A 32 19.17 -0.87 -2.18
C LEU A 32 19.62 0.13 -1.11
N LYS A 33 19.05 0.08 0.10
CA LYS A 33 19.49 0.93 1.23
C LYS A 33 20.92 0.61 1.64
N ARG A 34 21.27 -0.68 1.70
CA ARG A 34 22.64 -1.13 2.00
C ARG A 34 23.63 -0.62 0.95
N ARG A 35 23.29 -0.69 -0.34
CA ARG A 35 24.11 -0.17 -1.45
C ARG A 35 24.24 1.36 -1.40
N ALA A 36 23.15 2.06 -1.14
CA ALA A 36 23.16 3.51 -0.97
C ALA A 36 24.04 3.94 0.22
N ALA A 37 24.03 3.17 1.32
CA ALA A 37 24.91 3.41 2.47
C ALA A 37 26.40 3.16 2.15
N ASN A 38 26.69 2.24 1.22
CA ASN A 38 28.03 1.97 0.72
C ASN A 38 28.54 2.98 -0.33
N GLY A 39 27.76 4.02 -0.65
CA GLY A 39 28.15 5.09 -1.57
C GLY A 39 27.72 4.88 -3.03
N ASP A 40 26.84 3.92 -3.31
CA ASP A 40 26.25 3.76 -4.63
C ASP A 40 25.21 4.87 -4.91
N GLY A 41 25.57 5.81 -5.78
CA GLY A 41 24.74 6.95 -6.14
C GLY A 41 23.47 6.56 -6.90
N GLU A 42 23.51 5.48 -7.68
CA GLU A 42 22.35 5.01 -8.43
C GLU A 42 21.29 4.44 -7.49
N ALA A 43 21.72 3.62 -6.52
CA ALA A 43 20.82 3.07 -5.51
C ALA A 43 20.12 4.17 -4.68
N LYS A 44 20.85 5.25 -4.36
CA LYS A 44 20.28 6.42 -3.67
C LYS A 44 19.25 7.16 -4.52
N MET A 45 19.53 7.33 -5.81
CA MET A 45 18.59 7.95 -6.76
C MET A 45 17.30 7.13 -6.89
N LEU A 46 17.41 5.80 -7.04
CA LEU A 46 16.28 4.91 -7.19
C LEU A 46 15.38 4.88 -5.93
N LEU A 47 15.99 4.93 -4.74
CA LEU A 47 15.24 5.07 -3.49
C LEU A 47 14.46 6.40 -3.42
N ALA A 48 15.07 7.50 -3.86
CA ALA A 48 14.42 8.82 -3.88
C ALA A 48 13.25 8.88 -4.87
N ILE A 49 13.37 8.22 -6.03
CA ILE A 49 12.28 8.09 -6.99
C ILE A 49 11.11 7.33 -6.35
N ARG A 50 11.38 6.18 -5.73
CA ARG A 50 10.31 5.39 -5.07
C ARG A 50 9.61 6.17 -3.95
N GLU A 51 10.36 6.93 -3.16
CA GLU A 51 9.75 7.77 -2.10
C GLU A 51 8.84 8.85 -2.70
N SER A 52 9.22 9.41 -3.84
CA SER A 52 8.40 10.40 -4.56
C SER A 52 7.13 9.79 -5.13
N GLU A 53 7.22 8.61 -5.75
CA GLU A 53 6.05 7.87 -6.26
C GLU A 53 5.05 7.52 -5.15
N LEU A 54 5.53 7.05 -3.99
CA LEU A 54 4.66 6.74 -2.85
C LEU A 54 3.90 7.99 -2.37
N ARG A 55 4.54 9.17 -2.40
CA ARG A 55 3.89 10.43 -2.04
C ARG A 55 2.81 10.82 -3.05
N GLU A 56 3.02 10.55 -4.33
CA GLU A 56 2.02 10.80 -5.38
C GLU A 56 0.84 9.81 -5.29
N GLU A 57 1.13 8.53 -5.04
CA GLU A 57 0.12 7.48 -4.80
C GLU A 57 -0.77 7.84 -3.59
N ASP A 58 -0.19 8.30 -2.48
CA ASP A 58 -0.94 8.72 -1.28
C ASP A 58 -1.81 9.97 -1.51
N GLN A 59 -1.35 10.90 -2.35
CA GLN A 59 -2.11 12.11 -2.69
C GLN A 59 -3.25 11.87 -3.69
N SER A 60 -3.13 10.82 -4.51
CA SER A 60 -4.19 10.38 -5.44
C SER A 60 -5.46 9.95 -4.70
N ILE A 61 -5.32 9.41 -3.49
CA ILE A 61 -6.45 9.07 -2.63
C ILE A 61 -7.00 10.35 -2.01
N LYS A 62 -7.84 11.07 -2.76
CA LYS A 62 -8.68 12.14 -2.21
C LYS A 62 -9.49 11.54 -1.08
N ARG A 63 -9.11 11.82 0.17
CA ARG A 63 -9.88 11.48 1.36
C ARG A 63 -11.24 12.15 1.20
N GLY A 64 -12.23 11.39 0.74
CA GLY A 64 -13.60 11.86 0.67
C GLY A 64 -14.04 12.33 2.05
N PRO A 65 -14.96 13.31 2.14
CA PRO A 65 -15.50 13.70 3.43
C PRO A 65 -16.01 12.45 4.14
N ILE A 66 -15.45 12.16 5.32
CA ILE A 66 -15.91 11.07 6.18
C ILE A 66 -17.37 11.39 6.49
N GLN A 67 -18.30 10.68 5.84
CA GLN A 67 -19.70 10.80 6.18
C GLN A 67 -19.84 10.29 7.62
N ASN A 68 -20.16 11.21 8.52
CA ASN A 68 -20.45 10.89 9.91
C ASN A 68 -21.76 10.11 9.90
N ILE A 69 -21.70 8.79 9.81
CA ILE A 69 -22.85 7.90 9.85
C ILE A 69 -23.42 8.04 11.26
N LYS A 70 -24.31 9.00 11.44
CA LYS A 70 -25.15 9.08 12.63
C LYS A 70 -25.89 7.76 12.68
N ASN A 71 -25.59 6.96 13.69
CA ASN A 71 -26.24 5.69 13.98
C ASN A 71 -27.76 5.90 14.06
N SER A 72 -28.46 5.76 12.93
CA SER A 72 -29.92 5.68 12.92
C SER A 72 -30.25 4.29 13.44
N VAL A 73 -30.54 4.21 14.73
CA VAL A 73 -30.99 2.99 15.39
C VAL A 73 -32.23 2.48 14.63
N PRO A 74 -32.21 1.27 14.04
CA PRO A 74 -33.38 0.76 13.33
C PRO A 74 -34.46 0.40 14.36
N THR A 75 -35.52 1.21 14.43
CA THR A 75 -36.72 0.86 15.19
C THR A 75 -37.48 -0.22 14.43
N LEU A 76 -37.24 -1.49 14.79
CA LEU A 76 -38.01 -2.63 14.29
C LEU A 76 -39.48 -2.49 14.72
N LYS A 77 -40.35 -2.08 13.79
CA LYS A 77 -41.80 -2.12 13.98
C LYS A 77 -42.32 -3.52 13.60
N PHE A 78 -42.61 -4.34 14.59
CA PHE A 78 -43.31 -5.61 14.39
C PHE A 78 -44.81 -5.36 14.21
N ILE A 79 -45.34 -5.72 13.05
CA ILE A 79 -46.78 -5.69 12.78
C ILE A 79 -47.30 -7.12 12.95
N PHE A 80 -48.02 -7.37 14.04
CA PHE A 80 -48.73 -8.64 14.22
C PHE A 80 -50.12 -8.53 13.58
N ARG A 81 -50.42 -9.42 12.62
CA ARG A 81 -51.79 -9.65 12.13
C ARG A 81 -52.34 -10.91 12.81
N LEU A 82 -53.27 -10.72 13.74
CA LEU A 82 -54.10 -11.79 14.28
C LEU A 82 -55.24 -12.09 13.30
N ARG A 83 -55.39 -13.37 12.94
CA ARG A 83 -56.53 -13.87 12.17
C ARG A 83 -57.38 -14.72 13.11
N LEU A 84 -58.61 -14.29 13.39
CA LEU A 84 -59.57 -15.15 14.09
C LEU A 84 -60.04 -16.23 13.10
N SER A 85 -59.98 -17.48 13.56
CA SER A 85 -60.63 -18.63 12.93
C SER A 85 -61.90 -18.99 13.66
#